data_AF-Q79FW3-F1
#
_entry.id   AF-Q79FW3-F1
#
_cell.length_a   1.000
_cell.length_b   1.000
_cell.length_c   1.000
_cell.angle_alpha   90.00
_cell.angle_beta   90.00
_cell.angle_gamma   90.00
#
_symmetry.space_group_name_H-M   'P 1'
#
loop_
_entity.id
_entity.type
_entity.pdbx_description
1 polymer ?
#
loop_
_entity_poly.entity_id
_entity_poly.type
_entity_poly.pdbx_seq_one_letter_code
_entity_poly.pdbx_strand_id
1 'polypeptide(L)' 'MKELSVAEQRYQAVLAVISDGLSISQVAEKVGVSRQTLHTWLARYEAEGLDGLRIGTGTAL' A
#
# COMPACT_ATOMS: atom_id res chain seq x y z
N MET A 1 2.00 -20.57 10.84
CA MET A 1 1.80 -19.13 10.61
C MET A 1 2.13 -18.87 9.14
N LYS A 2 1.20 -18.34 8.35
CA LYS A 2 1.47 -18.02 6.94
C LYS A 2 1.91 -16.56 6.89
N GLU A 3 3.10 -16.32 6.35
CA GLU A 3 3.57 -14.95 6.11
C GLU A 3 2.73 -14.33 4.99
N LEU A 4 2.32 -13.08 5.18
CA LEU A 4 1.63 -12.32 4.14
C LEU A 4 2.62 -11.96 3.05
N SER A 5 2.22 -12.17 1.79
CA SER A 5 2.95 -11.61 0.65
C SER A 5 3.08 -10.10 0.78
N VAL A 6 4.11 -9.52 0.17
CA VAL A 6 4.29 -8.06 0.12
C VAL A 6 3.05 -7.36 -0.45
N ALA A 7 2.39 -7.96 -1.44
CA ALA A 7 1.15 -7.42 -1.99
C ALA A 7 0.01 -7.41 -0.95
N GLU A 8 -0.10 -8.47 -0.15
CA GLU A 8 -1.11 -8.56 0.92
C GLU A 8 -0.83 -7.55 2.04
N GLN A 9 0.43 -7.34 2.41
CA GLN A 9 0.82 -6.32 3.40
C GLN A 9 0.47 -4.90 2.92
N ARG A 10 0.77 -4.58 1.66
CA ARG A 10 0.40 -3.29 1.05
C ARG A 10 -1.12 -3.13 0.98
N TYR A 11 -1.84 -4.22 0.70
CA TYR A 11 -3.30 -4.20 0.66
C TYR A 11 -3.91 -3.90 2.03
N GLN A 12 -3.35 -4.45 3.11
CA GLN A 12 -3.76 -4.09 4.48
C GLN A 12 -3.54 -2.60 4.76
N ALA A 13 -2.44 -2.01 4.29
CA ALA A 13 -2.20 -0.57 4.41
C ALA A 13 -3.24 0.25 3.62
N VAL A 14 -3.62 -0.20 2.42
CA VAL A 14 -4.69 0.44 1.64
C VAL A 14 -6.04 0.37 2.35
N LEU A 15 -6.43 -0.81 2.86
CA LEU A 15 -7.68 -1.00 3.60
C LEU A 15 -7.75 -0.13 4.85
N ALA A 16 -6.64 0.01 5.57
CA ALA A 16 -6.56 0.89 6.73
C ALA A 16 -6.94 2.34 6.40
N VAL A 17 -6.64 2.82 5.18
CA VAL A 17 -7.04 4.17 4.75
C VAL A 17 -8.50 4.19 4.28
N ILE A 18 -8.88 3.30 3.37
CA ILE A 18 -10.17 3.41 2.66
C ILE A 18 -11.35 2.81 3.42
N SER A 19 -11.11 1.79 4.23
CA SER A 19 -12.13 1.06 4.99
C SER A 19 -12.17 1.51 6.44
N ASP A 20 -11.01 1.60 7.09
CA ASP A 20 -10.92 1.99 8.51
C ASP A 20 -10.87 3.53 8.70
N GLY A 21 -10.76 4.29 7.61
CA GLY A 21 -10.74 5.76 7.64
C GLY A 21 -9.50 6.37 8.30
N LEU A 22 -8.42 5.59 8.44
CA LEU A 22 -7.19 6.11 9.01
C LEU A 22 -6.51 7.09 8.07
N SER A 23 -5.89 8.13 8.64
CA SER A 23 -5.14 9.09 7.83
C SER A 23 -3.92 8.43 7.18
N ILE A 24 -3.55 8.93 6.00
CA ILE A 24 -2.36 8.52 5.25
C ILE A 24 -1.10 8.64 6.12
N SER A 25 -0.98 9.71 6.90
CA SER A 25 0.16 9.92 7.81
C SER A 25 0.27 8.80 8.86
N GLN A 26 -0.85 8.43 9.49
CA GLN A 26 -0.88 7.39 10.51
C GLN A 26 -0.53 6.02 9.92
N VAL A 27 -1.08 5.68 8.76
CA VAL A 27 -0.81 4.37 8.13
C VAL A 27 0.63 4.29 7.63
N ALA A 28 1.14 5.36 7.02
CA ALA A 28 2.53 5.43 6.54
C ALA A 28 3.53 5.21 7.69
N GLU A 29 3.32 5.86 8.84
CA GLU A 29 4.13 5.64 10.03
C GLU A 29 4.05 4.19 10.53
N LYS A 30 2.83 3.64 10.65
CA LYS A 30 2.61 2.26 11.14
C LYS A 30 3.30 1.20 10.29
N VAL A 31 3.35 1.38 8.97
CA VAL A 31 3.94 0.39 8.04
C VAL A 31 5.36 0.75 7.59
N GLY A 32 5.95 1.82 8.13
CA GLY A 32 7.35 2.18 7.89
C GLY A 32 7.65 2.68 6.48
N VAL A 33 6.70 3.38 5.84
CA VAL A 33 6.90 3.97 4.50
C VAL A 33 6.62 5.47 4.48
N SER A 34 7.07 6.15 3.44
CA SER A 34 6.72 7.55 3.23
C SER A 34 5.25 7.72 2.82
N ARG A 35 4.63 8.85 3.17
CA ARG A 35 3.27 9.21 2.74
C ARG A 35 3.09 9.15 1.22
N GLN A 36 4.13 9.55 0.47
CA GLN A 36 4.12 9.51 -0.99
C GLN A 36 4.05 8.07 -1.53
N THR A 37 4.75 7.12 -0.89
CA THR A 37 4.63 5.68 -1.20
C THR A 37 3.20 5.19 -0.98
N LEU A 38 2.57 5.60 0.12
CA LEU A 38 1.19 5.21 0.41
C LEU A 38 0.20 5.80 -0.61
N HIS A 39 0.38 7.05 -1.03
CA HIS A 39 -0.39 7.64 -2.14
C HIS A 39 -0.23 6.85 -3.44
N THR A 40 1.00 6.46 -3.79
CA THR A 40 1.26 5.62 -4.97
C THR A 40 0.54 4.27 -4.88
N TRP A 41 0.52 3.63 -3.70
CA TRP A 41 -0.22 2.38 -3.51
C TRP A 41 -1.72 2.57 -3.67
N LEU A 42 -2.30 3.63 -3.11
CA LEU A 42 -3.72 3.94 -3.28
C LEU A 42 -4.08 4.15 -4.76
N ALA A 43 -3.29 4.94 -5.48
CA ALA A 43 -3.51 5.21 -6.90
C ALA A 43 -3.40 3.94 -7.76
N ARG A 44 -2.40 3.08 -7.51
CA ARG A 44 -2.24 1.80 -8.21
C ARG A 44 -3.35 0.82 -7.88
N TYR A 45 -3.79 0.78 -6.62
CA TYR A 45 -4.91 -0.06 -6.22
C TYR A 45 -6.22 0.39 -6.88
N GLU A 46 -6.46 1.70 -6.99
CA GLU A 46 -7.62 2.23 -7.71
C GLU A 46 -7.60 1.84 -9.21
N ALA A 47 -6.42 1.90 -9.85
CA ALA A 47 -6.29 1.59 -11.26
C ALA A 47 -6.30 0.08 -11.60
N GLU A 48 -5.66 -0.75 -10.77
CA GLU A 48 -5.30 -2.14 -11.10
C GLU A 48 -5.71 -3.15 -10.00
N GLY A 49 -6.36 -2.70 -8.93
CA GLY A 49 -6.70 -3.52 -7.79
C GLY A 49 -5.45 -4.09 -7.09
N LEU A 50 -5.54 -5.36 -6.67
CA LEU A 50 -4.42 -6.05 -6.00
C LEU A 50 -3.18 -6.19 -6.89
N ASP A 51 -3.32 -6.21 -8.21
CA ASP A 51 -2.18 -6.38 -9.12
C ASP A 51 -1.25 -5.17 -9.08
N GLY A 52 -1.81 -3.96 -8.99
CA GLY A 52 -1.05 -2.72 -8.84
C GLY A 52 -0.24 -2.61 -7.54
N LEU A 53 -0.54 -3.46 -6.55
CA LEU A 53 0.19 -3.54 -5.27
C LEU A 53 1.31 -4.58 -5.28
N ARG A 54 1.41 -5.40 -6.31
CA ARG A 54 2.52 -6.35 -6.45
C ARG A 54 3.83 -5.57 -6.58
N ILE A 55 4.95 -6.23 -6.33
CA ILE A 55 6.26 -5.63 -6.58
C ILE A 55 6.39 -5.45 -8.10
N GLY A 56 5.99 -4.28 -8.60
CA GLY A 56 6.40 -3.80 -9.90
C GLY A 56 7.80 -3.22 -9.75
N THR A 57 8.76 -3.77 -10.48
CA THR A 57 10.13 -3.22 -10.64
C THR A 57 10.04 -1.90 -11.40
N GLY A 58 9.42 -0.89 -10.79
CA GLY A 58 9.36 0.47 -11.31
C GLY A 58 10.65 1.19 -10.96
N THR A 59 11.67 0.99 -11.80
CA THR A 59 12.55 2.08 -12.28
C THR A 59 12.65 3.30 -11.37
N ALA A 60 13.55 3.25 -10.40
CA ALA A 60 14.44 4.38 -10.21
C ALA A 60 15.51 4.24 -11.30
N LEU A 61 15.37 5.04 -12.37
CA LEU A 61 16.52 5.44 -13.17
C LEU A 61 17.40 6.38 -12.33
#